data_AF-A0A809QD64-F1
#
_entry.id   AF-A0A809QD64-F1
#
_cell.length_a   1.000
_cell.length_b   1.000
_cell.length_c   1.000
_cell.angle_alpha   90.00
_cell.angle_beta   90.00
_cell.angle_gamma   90.00
#
_symmetry.space_group_name_H-M   'P 1'
#
loop_
_entity.id
_entity.type
_entity.pdbx_description
1 polymer ?
#
loop_
_entity_poly.entity_id
_entity_poly.type
_entity_poly.pdbx_seq_one_letter_code
_entity_poly.pdbx_strand_id
1 'polypeptide(L)'
;MPTKKLKTLLASLLLGTACITAFADTSLKIITQTGALAFTVDDDWAVLNMQSKLPVAAAVFQLPNPADRQTADSTNLVLKFYDLNTDAGRTAYDVPVKQYGSNAPKTENVDAWTIFRQEALQGATRYTILDARRDQVADSANISATARLAWPHLKGNAKKYDVLMEARFRKFLNSVQGELGPYKQQENEVIRRPAQ
;
A
#
# COMPACT_ATOMS: atom_id res chain seq x y z
N MET A 1 -11.22 -0.50 74.43
CA MET A 1 -12.02 -1.56 73.77
C MET A 1 -13.40 -0.95 73.49
N PRO A 2 -14.01 -1.03 72.28
CA PRO A 2 -13.89 -2.09 71.27
C PRO A 2 -13.34 -1.64 69.90
N THR A 3 -12.87 -2.65 69.18
CA THR A 3 -12.27 -2.70 67.83
C THR A 3 -13.28 -2.40 66.71
N LYS A 4 -12.97 -1.44 65.83
CA LYS A 4 -13.68 -1.25 64.55
C LYS A 4 -12.93 -1.96 63.42
N LYS A 5 -13.68 -2.82 62.74
CA LYS A 5 -13.26 -3.78 61.72
C LYS A 5 -12.71 -3.08 60.46
N LEU A 6 -11.52 -3.50 60.04
CA LEU A 6 -10.89 -3.15 58.77
C LEU A 6 -11.71 -3.79 57.64
N LYS A 7 -12.34 -2.96 56.78
CA LYS A 7 -13.01 -3.43 55.56
C LYS A 7 -12.01 -3.41 54.42
N THR A 8 -11.52 -4.58 54.05
CA THR A 8 -10.70 -4.84 52.87
C THR A 8 -11.51 -4.52 51.61
N LEU A 9 -11.10 -3.49 50.87
CA LEU A 9 -11.60 -3.22 49.51
C LEU A 9 -10.68 -3.96 48.53
N LEU A 10 -11.17 -5.08 47.99
CA LEU A 10 -10.59 -5.72 46.81
C LEU A 10 -10.91 -4.83 45.60
N ALA A 11 -9.91 -4.13 45.08
CA ALA A 11 -10.00 -3.50 43.76
C ALA A 11 -9.70 -4.58 42.72
N SER A 12 -10.74 -5.11 42.08
CA SER A 12 -10.60 -6.06 40.98
C SER A 12 -9.97 -5.36 39.77
N LEU A 13 -8.76 -5.80 39.45
CA LEU A 13 -7.97 -5.42 38.30
C LEU A 13 -8.62 -6.00 37.03
N LEU A 14 -9.41 -5.21 36.32
CA LEU A 14 -9.88 -5.53 34.97
C LEU A 14 -8.73 -5.29 33.98
N LEU A 15 -7.87 -6.30 33.78
CA LEU A 15 -7.01 -6.37 32.61
C LEU A 15 -7.92 -6.54 31.39
N GLY A 16 -8.26 -5.44 30.74
CA GLY A 16 -8.85 -5.45 29.41
C GLY A 16 -7.80 -5.92 28.41
N THR A 17 -7.77 -7.22 28.13
CA THR A 17 -7.01 -7.78 27.01
C THR A 17 -7.62 -7.23 25.73
N ALA A 18 -7.05 -6.16 25.19
CA ALA A 18 -7.36 -5.72 23.84
C ALA A 18 -6.94 -6.86 22.91
N CYS A 19 -7.92 -7.57 22.35
CA CYS A 19 -7.69 -8.46 21.22
C CYS A 19 -7.15 -7.61 20.07
N ILE A 20 -5.83 -7.59 19.91
CA ILE A 20 -5.20 -7.15 18.68
C ILE A 20 -5.55 -8.24 17.68
N THR A 21 -6.58 -8.04 16.88
CA THR A 21 -6.82 -8.86 15.70
C THR A 21 -5.61 -8.69 14.81
N ALA A 22 -4.73 -9.70 14.78
CA ALA A 22 -3.71 -9.79 13.77
C ALA A 22 -4.43 -9.94 12.43
N PHE A 23 -4.51 -8.84 11.67
CA PHE A 23 -4.92 -8.92 10.27
C PHE A 23 -3.83 -9.69 9.55
N ALA A 24 -4.21 -10.77 8.88
CA ALA A 24 -3.27 -11.49 8.05
C ALA A 24 -2.93 -10.61 6.83
N ASP A 25 -1.70 -10.79 6.37
CA ASP A 25 -1.13 -10.07 5.25
C ASP A 25 -1.22 -11.01 4.04
N THR A 26 -1.85 -10.57 2.95
CA THR A 26 -1.95 -11.35 1.70
C THR A 26 -0.74 -11.07 0.81
N SER A 27 0.05 -12.11 0.53
CA SER A 27 1.14 -12.04 -0.46
C SER A 27 0.62 -12.25 -1.87
N LEU A 28 0.97 -11.34 -2.78
CA LEU A 28 0.66 -11.40 -4.20
C LEU A 28 1.95 -11.51 -5.01
N LYS A 29 1.89 -12.28 -6.11
CA LYS A 29 3.03 -12.49 -7.01
C LYS A 29 2.64 -12.27 -8.47
N ILE A 30 3.51 -11.61 -9.22
CA ILE A 30 3.45 -11.48 -10.67
C ILE A 30 4.61 -12.29 -11.25
N ILE A 31 4.29 -13.37 -11.94
CA ILE A 31 5.28 -14.25 -12.57
C ILE A 31 5.81 -13.56 -13.83
N THR A 32 7.14 -13.45 -13.94
CA THR A 32 7.84 -12.92 -15.11
C THR A 32 8.61 -14.04 -15.82
N GLN A 33 9.22 -13.75 -16.98
CA GLN A 33 10.04 -14.75 -17.67
C GLN A 33 11.31 -15.14 -16.90
N THR A 34 11.80 -14.25 -16.05
CA THR A 34 13.09 -14.38 -15.35
C THR A 34 12.95 -14.59 -13.84
N GLY A 35 11.73 -14.56 -13.31
CA GLY A 35 11.48 -14.57 -11.88
C GLY A 35 10.02 -14.33 -11.50
N ALA A 36 9.83 -13.76 -10.32
CA ALA A 36 8.55 -13.25 -9.86
C ALA A 36 8.74 -11.90 -9.16
N LEU A 37 7.71 -11.07 -9.20
CA LEU A 37 7.61 -9.83 -8.43
C LEU A 37 6.60 -10.07 -7.33
N ALA A 38 7.03 -9.94 -6.08
CA ALA A 38 6.19 -10.17 -4.91
C ALA A 38 5.92 -8.86 -4.17
N PHE A 39 4.74 -8.76 -3.57
CA PHE A 39 4.34 -7.67 -2.69
C PHE A 39 3.20 -8.13 -1.79
N THR A 40 2.98 -7.40 -0.70
CA THR A 40 2.01 -7.76 0.33
C THR A 40 0.97 -6.65 0.48
N VAL A 41 -0.29 -7.04 0.61
CA VAL A 41 -1.42 -6.13 0.88
C VAL A 41 -2.17 -6.60 2.12
N ASP A 42 -2.84 -5.68 2.82
CA ASP A 42 -3.71 -6.07 3.93
C ASP A 42 -4.98 -6.76 3.37
N ASP A 43 -5.52 -7.74 4.08
CA ASP A 43 -6.69 -8.53 3.64
C ASP A 43 -7.97 -7.71 3.42
N ASP A 44 -8.05 -6.51 4.01
CA ASP A 44 -9.20 -5.61 3.91
C ASP A 44 -9.17 -4.73 2.65
N TRP A 45 -8.13 -4.84 1.81
CA TRP A 45 -8.00 -4.04 0.58
C TRP A 45 -8.77 -4.70 -0.57
N ALA A 46 -9.69 -3.95 -1.17
CA ALA A 46 -10.43 -4.43 -2.33
C ALA A 46 -9.56 -4.33 -3.59
N VAL A 47 -9.39 -5.44 -4.31
CA VAL A 47 -8.73 -5.44 -5.63
C VAL A 47 -9.70 -4.86 -6.66
N LEU A 48 -9.39 -3.68 -7.19
CA LEU A 48 -10.21 -3.03 -8.23
C LEU A 48 -9.82 -3.50 -9.63
N ASN A 49 -8.52 -3.68 -9.88
CA ASN A 49 -8.00 -4.14 -11.16
C ASN A 49 -6.65 -4.82 -10.96
N MET A 50 -6.36 -5.84 -11.77
CA MET A 50 -5.05 -6.47 -11.80
C MET A 50 -4.73 -6.94 -13.21
N GLN A 51 -3.61 -6.46 -13.73
CA GLN A 51 -3.05 -6.86 -15.02
C GLN A 51 -1.59 -7.28 -14.77
N SER A 52 -1.30 -8.55 -14.93
CA SER A 52 0.00 -9.13 -14.54
C SER A 52 1.00 -9.24 -15.70
N LYS A 53 0.66 -8.77 -16.91
CA LYS A 53 1.50 -8.92 -18.10
C LYS A 53 2.49 -7.76 -18.23
N LEU A 54 3.77 -8.07 -18.40
CA LEU A 54 4.75 -7.10 -18.89
C LEU A 54 4.45 -6.75 -20.36
N PRO A 55 4.84 -5.56 -20.87
CA PRO A 55 5.88 -4.65 -20.35
C PRO A 55 5.45 -3.69 -19.23
N VAL A 56 4.15 -3.59 -18.92
CA VAL A 56 3.63 -2.73 -17.83
C VAL A 56 2.59 -3.48 -17.02
N ALA A 57 3.00 -4.19 -15.98
CA ALA A 57 2.06 -4.84 -15.07
C ALA A 57 1.52 -3.81 -14.07
N ALA A 58 0.26 -3.96 -13.64
CA ALA A 58 -0.41 -3.04 -12.73
C ALA A 58 -1.36 -3.76 -11.79
N ALA A 59 -1.39 -3.33 -10.52
CA ALA A 59 -2.38 -3.72 -9.53
C ALA A 59 -2.98 -2.47 -8.90
N VAL A 60 -4.31 -2.44 -8.79
CA VAL A 60 -5.08 -1.30 -8.26
C VAL A 60 -5.94 -1.80 -7.11
N PHE A 61 -5.81 -1.13 -5.98
CA PHE A 61 -6.50 -1.46 -4.74
C PHE A 61 -7.26 -0.26 -4.22
N GLN A 62 -8.40 -0.51 -3.58
CA GLN A 62 -9.09 0.45 -2.73
C GLN A 62 -8.90 0.06 -1.27
N LEU A 63 -8.37 0.98 -0.48
CA LEU A 63 -8.21 0.80 0.97
C LEU A 63 -9.52 1.24 1.64
N PRO A 64 -10.00 0.50 2.66
CA PRO A 64 -11.21 0.87 3.35
C PRO A 64 -11.02 2.16 4.16
N ASN A 65 -11.96 3.10 4.01
CA ASN A 65 -12.08 4.25 4.88
C ASN A 65 -13.54 4.42 5.32
N PRO A 66 -13.92 4.18 6.58
CA PRO A 66 -15.31 4.34 7.01
C PRO A 66 -15.95 5.70 6.67
N ALA A 67 -15.14 6.76 6.52
CA ALA A 67 -15.60 8.08 6.13
C ALA A 67 -16.02 8.21 4.65
N ASP A 68 -15.63 7.26 3.79
CA ASP A 68 -15.85 7.32 2.35
C ASP A 68 -17.22 6.77 1.90
N ARG A 69 -17.90 5.97 2.73
CA ARG A 69 -19.11 5.19 2.39
C ARG A 69 -20.28 5.99 1.81
N GLN A 70 -20.31 7.30 2.02
CA GLN A 70 -21.37 8.20 1.58
C GLN A 70 -20.83 9.30 0.65
N THR A 71 -19.65 9.09 0.08
CA THR A 71 -18.96 10.04 -0.77
C THR A 71 -18.55 9.37 -2.08
N ALA A 72 -18.23 10.17 -3.09
CA ALA A 72 -17.57 9.67 -4.31
C ALA A 72 -16.04 9.55 -4.15
N ASP A 73 -15.53 9.93 -2.98
CA ASP A 73 -14.11 9.91 -2.66
C ASP A 73 -13.68 8.51 -2.21
N SER A 74 -12.42 8.15 -2.41
CA SER A 74 -11.88 6.85 -1.98
C SER A 74 -10.37 6.90 -1.81
N THR A 75 -9.85 6.04 -0.93
CA THR A 75 -8.42 5.83 -0.80
C THR A 75 -7.97 4.73 -1.72
N ASN A 76 -7.06 5.03 -2.64
CA ASN A 76 -6.62 4.08 -3.66
C ASN A 76 -5.10 3.94 -3.67
N LEU A 77 -4.64 2.70 -3.84
CA LEU A 77 -3.25 2.36 -4.08
C LEU A 77 -3.10 1.75 -5.48
N VAL A 78 -2.12 2.24 -6.23
CA VAL A 78 -1.74 1.68 -7.53
C VAL A 78 -0.28 1.25 -7.44
N LEU A 79 0.02 0.01 -7.80
CA LEU A 79 1.37 -0.49 -8.02
C LEU A 79 1.55 -0.78 -9.50
N LYS A 80 2.68 -0.39 -10.07
CA LYS A 80 3.05 -0.73 -11.44
C LYS A 80 4.48 -1.25 -11.48
N PHE A 81 4.69 -2.23 -12.35
CA PHE A 81 6.01 -2.75 -12.70
C PHE A 81 6.27 -2.57 -14.18
N TYR A 82 7.51 -2.26 -14.52
CA TYR A 82 7.91 -1.84 -15.87
C TYR A 82 9.11 -2.67 -16.32
N ASP A 83 8.98 -3.32 -17.48
CA ASP A 83 10.10 -3.99 -18.15
C ASP A 83 10.92 -2.98 -18.97
N LEU A 84 12.04 -2.54 -18.42
CA LEU A 84 12.89 -1.53 -19.04
C LEU A 84 13.71 -2.07 -20.22
N ASN A 85 13.63 -3.36 -20.52
CA ASN A 85 14.19 -3.93 -21.75
C ASN A 85 13.31 -3.66 -22.98
N THR A 86 12.11 -3.10 -22.78
CA THR A 86 11.18 -2.73 -23.85
C THR A 86 11.01 -1.23 -23.93
N ASP A 87 10.83 -0.69 -25.15
CA ASP A 87 10.55 0.73 -25.35
C ASP A 87 9.26 1.17 -24.65
N ALA A 88 8.24 0.30 -24.68
CA ALA A 88 6.96 0.55 -24.02
C ALA A 88 7.10 0.67 -22.50
N GLY A 89 7.85 -0.24 -21.86
CA GLY A 89 8.09 -0.21 -20.42
C GLY A 89 8.93 1.01 -20.01
N ARG A 90 10.01 1.31 -20.76
CA ARG A 90 10.85 2.49 -20.52
C ARG A 90 10.07 3.80 -20.66
N THR A 91 9.35 3.97 -21.77
CA THR A 91 8.51 5.16 -22.00
C THR A 91 7.49 5.35 -20.90
N ALA A 92 6.85 4.26 -20.45
CA ALA A 92 5.86 4.32 -19.39
C ALA A 92 6.45 4.61 -18.00
N TYR A 93 7.69 4.18 -17.74
CA TYR A 93 8.40 4.45 -16.49
C TYR A 93 8.96 5.88 -16.43
N ASP A 94 9.46 6.39 -17.56
CA ASP A 94 10.11 7.69 -17.66
C ASP A 94 9.12 8.87 -17.61
N VAL A 95 7.81 8.61 -17.60
CA VAL A 95 6.78 9.64 -17.37
C VAL A 95 7.09 10.37 -16.07
N PRO A 96 7.30 11.71 -16.11
CA PRO A 96 7.56 12.49 -14.91
C PRO A 96 6.40 12.42 -13.92
N VAL A 97 6.72 12.56 -12.63
CA VAL A 97 5.69 12.66 -11.59
C VAL A 97 4.82 13.88 -11.88
N LYS A 98 3.53 13.64 -12.07
CA LYS A 98 2.57 14.71 -12.35
C LYS A 98 2.41 15.60 -11.11
N GLN A 99 2.57 16.90 -11.30
CA GLN A 99 2.17 17.89 -10.31
C GLN A 99 0.66 18.13 -10.41
N TYR A 100 -0.05 17.90 -9.31
CA TYR A 100 -1.51 18.09 -9.19
C TYR A 100 -1.86 19.38 -8.43
N GLY A 101 -1.00 19.81 -7.50
CA GLY A 101 -1.18 21.03 -6.71
C GLY A 101 -0.48 22.26 -7.32
N SER A 102 -0.63 23.41 -6.65
CA SER A 102 0.07 24.65 -7.04
C SER A 102 1.57 24.61 -6.75
N ASN A 103 1.99 23.76 -5.81
CA ASN A 103 3.39 23.61 -5.41
C ASN A 103 3.99 22.35 -6.00
N ALA A 104 5.29 22.39 -6.26
CA ALA A 104 6.05 21.19 -6.61
C ALA A 104 5.94 20.12 -5.50
N PRO A 105 5.89 18.82 -5.85
CA PRO A 105 5.92 17.76 -4.86
C PRO A 105 7.17 17.85 -3.98
N LYS A 106 7.01 17.58 -2.67
CA LYS A 106 8.14 17.40 -1.76
C LYS A 106 8.74 16.02 -1.97
N THR A 107 10.05 15.96 -2.16
CA THR A 107 10.76 14.69 -2.36
C THR A 107 11.39 14.20 -1.07
N GLU A 108 11.25 12.91 -0.79
CA GLU A 108 11.98 12.20 0.26
C GLU A 108 12.54 10.89 -0.29
N ASN A 109 13.72 10.48 0.17
CA ASN A 109 14.30 9.17 -0.15
C ASN A 109 14.16 8.26 1.07
N VAL A 110 13.66 7.05 0.85
CA VAL A 110 13.38 6.06 1.89
C VAL A 110 13.83 4.71 1.35
N ASP A 111 14.93 4.19 1.90
CA ASP A 111 15.59 2.98 1.38
C ASP A 111 15.87 3.09 -0.13
N ALA A 112 15.34 2.16 -0.94
CA ALA A 112 15.47 2.15 -2.39
C ALA A 112 14.38 2.97 -3.12
N TRP A 113 13.50 3.65 -2.39
CA TRP A 113 12.38 4.41 -2.93
C TRP A 113 12.64 5.91 -2.89
N THR A 114 12.31 6.60 -3.98
CA THR A 114 12.11 8.05 -3.97
C THR A 114 10.61 8.33 -3.93
N ILE A 115 10.14 9.00 -2.88
CA ILE A 115 8.75 9.35 -2.65
C ILE A 115 8.53 10.85 -2.91
N PHE A 116 7.45 11.17 -3.60
CA PHE A 116 7.01 12.50 -3.98
C PHE A 116 5.66 12.75 -3.33
N ARG A 117 5.64 13.62 -2.33
CA ARG A 117 4.46 14.00 -1.57
C ARG A 117 3.87 15.30 -2.10
N GLN A 118 2.57 15.31 -2.31
CA GLN A 118 1.84 16.53 -2.64
C GLN A 118 0.41 16.50 -2.09
N GLU A 119 -0.23 17.67 -2.09
CA GLU A 119 -1.67 17.81 -1.85
C GLU A 119 -2.33 18.44 -3.06
N ALA A 120 -3.55 18.01 -3.35
CA ALA A 120 -4.33 18.53 -4.47
C ALA A 120 -5.83 18.53 -4.14
N LEU A 121 -6.59 19.39 -4.82
CA LEU A 121 -8.06 19.36 -4.77
C LEU A 121 -8.59 18.48 -5.91
N GLN A 122 -9.54 17.61 -5.58
CA GLN A 122 -10.39 16.90 -6.53
C GLN A 122 -11.83 17.32 -6.25
N GLY A 123 -12.39 18.18 -7.11
CA GLY A 123 -13.63 18.88 -6.80
C GLY A 123 -13.47 19.73 -5.54
N ALA A 124 -14.27 19.43 -4.51
CA ALA A 124 -14.20 20.12 -3.21
C ALA A 124 -13.34 19.38 -2.16
N THR A 125 -12.87 18.16 -2.46
CA THR A 125 -12.16 17.32 -1.50
C THR A 125 -10.66 17.49 -1.68
N ARG A 126 -9.94 17.78 -0.59
CA ARG A 126 -8.47 17.78 -0.56
C ARG A 126 -7.97 16.36 -0.45
N TYR A 127 -6.94 16.02 -1.22
CA TYR A 127 -6.25 14.73 -1.18
C TYR A 127 -4.79 14.92 -0.80
N THR A 128 -4.24 13.96 -0.07
CA THR A 128 -2.79 13.72 -0.07
C THR A 128 -2.48 12.65 -1.11
N ILE A 129 -1.42 12.88 -1.88
CA ILE A 129 -0.93 11.97 -2.91
C ILE A 129 0.55 11.69 -2.61
N LEU A 130 0.88 10.41 -2.51
CA LEU A 130 2.25 9.91 -2.44
C LEU A 130 2.52 9.11 -3.71
N ASP A 131 3.39 9.62 -4.56
CA ASP A 131 3.97 8.86 -5.66
C ASP A 131 5.33 8.32 -5.21
N ALA A 132 5.67 7.08 -5.54
CA ALA A 132 6.94 6.47 -5.22
C ALA A 132 7.54 5.82 -6.48
N ARG A 133 8.86 5.90 -6.62
CA ARG A 133 9.63 5.26 -7.68
C ARG A 133 10.75 4.43 -7.08
N ARG A 134 10.99 3.26 -7.64
CA ARG A 134 12.15 2.42 -7.33
C ARG A 134 12.70 1.82 -8.60
N ASP A 135 13.98 2.07 -8.83
CA ASP A 135 14.72 1.44 -9.91
C ASP A 135 15.12 0.01 -9.51
N GLN A 136 15.18 -0.88 -10.49
CA GLN A 136 15.78 -2.22 -10.35
C GLN A 136 15.22 -3.00 -9.15
N VAL A 137 13.90 -3.19 -9.11
CA VAL A 137 13.24 -4.04 -8.10
C VAL A 137 13.73 -5.49 -8.19
N ALA A 138 14.05 -5.95 -9.40
CA ALA A 138 14.64 -7.25 -9.66
C ALA A 138 15.90 -7.05 -10.53
N ASP A 139 17.09 -7.10 -9.90
CA ASP A 139 18.36 -6.73 -10.51
C ASP A 139 18.65 -7.45 -11.83
N SER A 140 18.35 -8.74 -11.93
CA SER A 140 18.62 -9.52 -13.15
C SER A 140 17.56 -9.37 -14.25
N ALA A 141 16.45 -8.70 -13.98
CA ALA A 141 15.31 -8.59 -14.89
C ALA A 141 15.09 -7.15 -15.42
N ASN A 142 15.89 -6.17 -14.98
CA ASN A 142 15.75 -4.77 -15.35
C ASN A 142 14.31 -4.25 -15.18
N ILE A 143 13.67 -4.65 -14.09
CA ILE A 143 12.30 -4.25 -13.74
C ILE A 143 12.36 -3.09 -12.75
N SER A 144 11.68 -2.00 -13.06
CA SER A 144 11.45 -0.89 -12.10
C SER A 144 9.99 -0.87 -11.65
N ALA A 145 9.72 -0.16 -10.55
CA ALA A 145 8.37 -0.01 -10.03
C ALA A 145 8.00 1.45 -9.75
N THR A 146 6.70 1.71 -9.88
CA THR A 146 6.08 2.90 -9.29
C THR A 146 4.91 2.50 -8.41
N ALA A 147 4.67 3.27 -7.36
CA ALA A 147 3.50 3.12 -6.53
C ALA A 147 2.85 4.49 -6.31
N ARG A 148 1.52 4.55 -6.26
CA ARG A 148 0.77 5.73 -5.88
C ARG A 148 -0.21 5.38 -4.79
N LEU A 149 -0.17 6.10 -3.66
CA LEU A 149 -1.26 6.13 -2.70
C LEU A 149 -1.90 7.51 -2.71
N ALA A 150 -3.23 7.57 -2.82
CA ALA A 150 -3.99 8.82 -2.69
C ALA A 150 -5.15 8.62 -1.73
N TRP A 151 -5.35 9.55 -0.79
CA TRP A 151 -6.46 9.51 0.16
C TRP A 151 -7.10 10.89 0.38
N PRO A 152 -8.44 10.94 0.57
CA PRO A 152 -9.16 12.19 0.81
C PRO A 152 -9.10 12.62 2.28
N HIS A 153 -9.13 13.94 2.50
CA HIS A 153 -9.25 14.61 3.79
C HIS A 153 -10.73 14.86 4.14
N LEU A 154 -11.45 13.79 4.47
CA LEU A 154 -12.87 13.86 4.81
C LEU A 154 -13.07 14.26 6.27
N LYS A 155 -14.14 15.00 6.55
CA LYS A 155 -14.49 15.40 7.94
C LYS A 155 -14.68 14.20 8.88
N GLY A 156 -15.10 13.06 8.35
CA GLY A 156 -15.30 11.82 9.11
C GLY A 156 -14.04 10.98 9.32
N ASN A 157 -12.89 11.38 8.77
CA ASN A 157 -11.64 10.63 8.95
C ASN A 157 -11.26 10.55 10.44
N ALA A 158 -10.72 9.41 10.86
CA ALA A 158 -10.17 9.28 12.20
C ALA A 158 -9.02 10.28 12.41
N LYS A 159 -8.81 10.76 13.64
CA LYS A 159 -7.77 11.77 13.96
C LYS A 159 -6.35 11.38 13.51
N LYS A 160 -6.05 10.09 13.41
CA LYS A 160 -4.73 9.55 13.01
C LYS A 160 -4.72 9.02 11.58
N TYR A 161 -5.73 9.32 10.77
CA TYR A 161 -5.91 8.70 9.47
C TYR A 161 -4.70 8.93 8.55
N ASP A 162 -4.19 10.15 8.45
CA ASP A 162 -3.02 10.46 7.62
C ASP A 162 -1.77 9.69 8.04
N VAL A 163 -1.51 9.63 9.36
CA VAL A 163 -0.39 8.87 9.91
C VAL A 163 -0.52 7.38 9.59
N LEU A 164 -1.75 6.84 9.66
CA LEU A 164 -2.01 5.45 9.30
C LEU A 164 -1.81 5.18 7.81
N MET A 165 -2.23 6.10 6.92
CA MET A 165 -2.05 5.94 5.48
C MET A 165 -0.57 5.99 5.09
N GLU A 166 0.20 6.89 5.69
CA GLU A 166 1.66 6.94 5.50
C GLU A 166 2.35 5.67 5.98
N ALA A 167 1.99 5.19 7.18
CA ALA A 167 2.56 3.95 7.72
C ALA A 167 2.20 2.73 6.84
N ARG A 168 0.96 2.64 6.37
CA ARG A 168 0.52 1.60 5.43
C ARG A 168 1.28 1.67 4.12
N PHE A 169 1.50 2.87 3.58
CA PHE A 169 2.28 3.03 2.36
C PHE A 169 3.72 2.56 2.54
N ARG A 170 4.39 2.97 3.63
CA ARG A 170 5.76 2.53 3.93
C ARG A 170 5.86 1.01 4.10
N LYS A 171 4.94 0.41 4.86
CA LYS A 171 4.85 -1.06 5.01
C LYS A 171 4.71 -1.73 3.64
N PHE A 172 3.82 -1.22 2.80
CA PHE A 172 3.60 -1.72 1.45
C PHE A 172 4.87 -1.62 0.58
N LEU A 173 5.51 -0.45 0.52
CA LEU A 173 6.74 -0.25 -0.26
C LEU A 173 7.87 -1.19 0.15
N ASN A 174 7.97 -1.49 1.45
CA ASN A 174 8.98 -2.41 1.99
C ASN A 174 8.71 -3.87 1.63
N SER A 175 7.46 -4.23 1.31
CA SER A 175 7.09 -5.59 0.88
C SER A 175 7.40 -5.88 -0.59
N VAL A 176 7.60 -4.84 -1.41
CA VAL A 176 7.80 -4.99 -2.85
C VAL A 176 9.21 -5.51 -3.10
N GLN A 177 9.31 -6.70 -3.70
CA GLN A 177 10.58 -7.38 -3.96
C GLN A 177 10.57 -8.15 -5.27
N GLY A 178 11.75 -8.28 -5.89
CA GLY A 178 12.01 -9.23 -6.97
C GLY A 178 12.55 -10.54 -6.43
N GLU A 179 12.00 -11.65 -6.90
CA GLU A 179 12.50 -13.01 -6.68
C GLU A 179 13.07 -13.54 -8.00
N LEU A 180 14.32 -14.04 -7.98
CA LEU A 180 14.97 -14.57 -9.18
C LEU A 180 14.77 -16.07 -9.32
N GLY A 181 14.74 -16.55 -10.57
CA GLY A 181 14.70 -17.97 -10.91
C GLY A 181 13.30 -18.49 -11.24
N PRO A 182 13.18 -19.74 -11.74
CA PRO A 182 11.90 -20.29 -12.14
C PRO A 182 10.94 -20.29 -10.95
N TYR A 183 9.77 -19.69 -11.15
CA TYR A 183 8.73 -19.69 -10.12
C TYR A 183 8.35 -21.13 -9.75
N LYS A 184 8.50 -21.46 -8.47
CA LYS A 184 8.04 -22.71 -7.87
C LYS A 184 6.78 -22.41 -7.08
N GLN A 185 5.64 -22.89 -7.57
CA GLN A 185 4.38 -22.78 -6.84
C GLN A 185 4.53 -23.44 -5.47
N GLN A 186 4.15 -22.73 -4.41
CA GLN A 186 4.15 -23.27 -3.06
C GLN A 186 2.88 -24.08 -2.79
N GLU A 187 2.98 -25.01 -1.84
CA GLU A 187 1.82 -25.79 -1.37
C GLU A 187 0.78 -24.82 -0.77
N ASN A 188 -0.45 -24.86 -1.28
CA ASN A 188 -1.57 -23.94 -0.97
C ASN A 188 -1.51 -22.54 -1.62
N GLU A 189 -0.58 -22.28 -2.53
CA GLU A 189 -0.56 -21.01 -3.26
C GLU A 189 -1.68 -20.93 -4.31
N VAL A 190 -2.55 -19.94 -4.17
CA VAL A 190 -3.66 -19.69 -5.11
C VAL A 190 -3.16 -18.85 -6.28
N ILE A 191 -2.91 -19.49 -7.42
CA ILE A 191 -2.57 -18.78 -8.65
C ILE A 191 -3.85 -18.20 -9.27
N ARG A 192 -4.03 -16.89 -9.18
CA ARG A 192 -5.09 -16.18 -9.90
C ARG A 192 -4.55 -15.68 -11.24
N ARG A 193 -5.04 -16.27 -12.33
CA ARG A 193 -4.81 -15.76 -13.69
C ARG A 193 -5.92 -14.76 -14.01
N PRO A 194 -5.62 -13.58 -14.58
CA PRO A 194 -6.68 -12.68 -15.06
C PRO A 194 -7.59 -13.44 -16.03
N ALA A 195 -8.91 -13.28 -15.89
CA ALA A 195 -9.86 -13.78 -16.89
C ALA A 195 -9.50 -13.15 -18.24
N GLN A 196 -9.44 -13.98 -19.29
CA GLN A 196 -9.06 -13.55 -20.64
C GLN A 196 -10.03 -12.54 -21.22
#